data_AF-A0A7K5X5W7-F1
#
_entry.id   AF-A0A7K5X5W7-F1
#
_cell.length_a   1.000
_cell.length_b   1.000
_cell.length_c   1.000
_cell.angle_alpha   90.00
_cell.angle_beta   90.00
_cell.angle_gamma   90.00
#
_symmetry.space_group_name_H-M   'P 1'
#
loop_
_entity.id
_entity.type
_entity.pdbx_description
1 polymer ?
#
loop_
_entity_poly.entity_id
_entity_poly.type
_entity_poly.pdbx_seq_one_letter_code
_entity_poly.pdbx_strand_id
1 'polypeptide(L)'
;AAWPATVTAAGGDSLLNICMDAKHHKKEPGPEGKLYGQGGPHPSGATRRGCILWKDNACCTANTSMEAHQDQSYLYNFNWDHCGAMPEKCKRHFIQDTCLYECSPNLGPWIDQADNSWRKERILHVPLCREDCEQWWEDCQDAVTCKVNWHKGWN
;
A
#
# COMPACT_ATOMS: atom_id res chain seq x y z
N ALA A 1 -27.32 -20.05 10.54
CA ALA A 1 -27.13 -20.60 9.18
C ALA A 1 -25.68 -20.35 8.78
N ALA A 2 -24.86 -21.41 8.70
CA ALA A 2 -23.47 -21.32 8.30
C ALA A 2 -23.40 -21.40 6.77
N TRP A 3 -22.73 -20.42 6.16
CA TRP A 3 -22.50 -20.38 4.72
C TRP A 3 -21.24 -21.20 4.41
N PRO A 4 -21.22 -22.05 3.37
CA PRO A 4 -19.99 -22.72 2.97
C PRO A 4 -19.14 -21.72 2.17
N ALA A 5 -18.03 -21.26 2.75
CA ALA A 5 -17.00 -20.58 2.00
C ALA A 5 -16.19 -21.65 1.24
N THR A 6 -16.56 -21.91 -0.01
CA THR A 6 -15.71 -22.66 -0.94
C THR A 6 -14.58 -21.74 -1.38
N VAL A 7 -13.41 -21.89 -0.77
CA VAL A 7 -12.15 -21.38 -1.32
C VAL A 7 -11.81 -22.26 -2.52
N THR A 8 -12.23 -21.85 -3.72
CA THR A 8 -11.70 -22.43 -4.95
C THR A 8 -10.35 -21.79 -5.23
N ALA A 9 -9.28 -22.39 -4.72
CA ALA A 9 -7.94 -22.15 -5.23
C ALA A 9 -7.91 -22.69 -6.67
N ALA A 10 -7.98 -21.79 -7.65
CA ALA A 10 -7.74 -22.15 -9.04
C ALA A 10 -6.24 -22.38 -9.22
N GLY A 11 -5.82 -23.62 -9.43
CA GLY A 11 -4.43 -23.97 -9.77
C GLY A 11 -3.46 -23.97 -8.58
N GLY A 12 -2.59 -24.97 -8.51
CA GLY A 12 -1.64 -25.19 -7.43
C GLY A 12 -0.42 -24.24 -7.46
N ASP A 13 -0.66 -22.93 -7.45
CA ASP A 13 0.39 -21.92 -7.29
C ASP A 13 0.47 -21.44 -5.84
N SER A 14 1.69 -21.19 -5.37
CA SER A 14 1.94 -20.71 -4.00
C SER A 14 1.31 -19.32 -3.80
N LEU A 15 0.49 -19.18 -2.75
CA LEU A 15 -0.01 -17.87 -2.28
C LEU A 15 1.01 -17.11 -1.42
N LEU A 16 2.16 -17.72 -1.12
CA LEU A 16 3.19 -17.14 -0.26
C LEU A 16 4.34 -16.62 -1.12
N ASN A 17 4.88 -15.47 -0.74
CA ASN A 17 6.05 -14.86 -1.36
C ASN A 17 5.85 -14.61 -2.87
N ILE A 18 4.79 -13.88 -3.20
CA ILE A 18 4.42 -13.53 -4.59
C ILE A 18 4.12 -12.03 -4.70
N CYS A 19 4.23 -11.51 -5.92
CA CYS A 19 3.83 -10.15 -6.26
C CYS A 19 2.58 -10.18 -7.12
N MET A 20 1.64 -9.27 -6.87
CA MET A 20 0.45 -9.12 -7.72
C MET A 20 0.81 -8.52 -9.09
N ASP A 21 0.09 -8.92 -10.13
CA ASP A 21 0.16 -8.31 -11.47
C ASP A 21 -0.64 -6.98 -11.50
N ALA A 22 -0.04 -5.96 -10.87
CA ALA A 22 -0.52 -4.58 -10.84
C ALA A 22 0.50 -3.62 -11.49
N LYS A 23 0.16 -2.33 -11.51
CA LYS A 23 0.79 -1.33 -12.38
C LYS A 23 2.31 -1.19 -12.23
N HIS A 24 2.84 -1.28 -11.00
CA HIS A 24 4.25 -1.00 -10.69
C HIS A 24 4.97 -2.14 -9.98
N HIS A 25 4.33 -3.31 -9.89
CA HIS A 25 4.87 -4.49 -9.24
C HIS A 25 5.92 -5.16 -10.13
N LYS A 26 6.97 -5.67 -9.50
CA LYS A 26 7.86 -6.65 -10.10
C LYS A 26 7.10 -7.96 -10.29
N LYS A 27 7.61 -8.80 -11.20
CA LYS A 27 7.06 -10.14 -11.42
C LYS A 27 7.24 -11.05 -10.20
N GLU A 28 8.38 -10.95 -9.52
CA GLU A 28 8.73 -11.80 -8.39
C GLU A 28 9.38 -10.95 -7.28
N PRO A 29 9.21 -11.35 -6.00
CA PRO A 29 9.88 -10.70 -4.89
C PRO A 29 11.40 -10.81 -5.00
N GLY A 30 12.11 -9.82 -4.44
CA GLY A 30 13.55 -9.90 -4.30
C GLY A 30 14.13 -8.70 -3.56
N PRO A 31 15.41 -8.77 -3.18
CA PRO A 31 16.07 -7.70 -2.44
C PRO A 31 16.13 -6.41 -3.26
N GLU A 32 15.85 -5.30 -2.59
CA GLU A 32 15.91 -3.93 -3.11
C GLU A 32 16.75 -3.10 -2.14
N GLY A 33 18.07 -3.17 -2.25
CA GLY A 33 18.99 -2.52 -1.30
C GLY A 33 18.91 -0.99 -1.26
N LYS A 34 18.09 -0.36 -2.11
CA LYS A 34 17.97 1.09 -2.27
C LYS A 34 16.54 1.61 -2.02
N LEU A 35 15.70 0.88 -1.27
CA LEU A 35 14.36 1.40 -0.93
C LEU A 35 14.46 2.71 -0.14
N TYR A 36 13.61 3.67 -0.51
CA TYR A 36 13.56 5.00 0.09
C TYR A 36 12.93 4.95 1.50
N GLY A 37 13.38 5.86 2.38
CA GLY A 37 12.92 5.95 3.77
C GLY A 37 13.96 5.64 4.85
N GLN A 38 15.25 5.66 4.54
CA GLN A 38 16.36 5.46 5.52
C GLN A 38 16.54 6.61 6.55
N GLY A 39 15.53 7.47 6.74
CA GLY A 39 15.61 8.63 7.64
C GLY A 39 15.36 8.26 9.11
N GLY A 40 16.13 8.89 10.01
CA GLY A 40 16.16 8.61 11.45
C GLY A 40 14.85 8.83 12.24
N PRO A 41 14.90 8.69 13.59
CA PRO A 41 13.72 8.53 14.43
C PRO A 41 12.79 9.76 14.45
N HIS A 42 11.48 9.50 14.53
CA HIS A 42 10.45 10.51 14.77
C HIS A 42 10.54 11.04 16.21
N PRO A 43 10.16 12.30 16.49
CA PRO A 43 10.13 12.87 17.85
C PRO A 43 9.19 12.15 18.83
N SER A 44 8.33 11.25 18.35
CA SER A 44 7.52 10.33 19.19
C SER A 44 8.22 8.98 19.49
N GLY A 45 9.47 8.80 19.06
CA GLY A 45 10.22 7.54 19.18
C GLY A 45 9.86 6.48 18.11
N ALA A 46 8.88 6.74 17.24
CA ALA A 46 8.54 5.83 16.15
C ALA A 46 9.55 5.96 15.00
N THR A 47 10.25 4.89 14.63
CA THR A 47 11.09 4.87 13.43
C THR A 47 10.24 5.21 12.20
N ARG A 48 10.75 6.06 11.31
CA ARG A 48 10.14 6.35 10.01
C ARG A 48 10.07 5.06 9.19
N ARG A 49 8.99 4.30 9.33
CA ARG A 49 8.74 3.04 8.63
C ARG A 49 8.18 3.34 7.24
N GLY A 50 9.03 3.87 6.36
CA GLY A 50 8.71 3.96 4.93
C GLY A 50 8.82 2.59 4.25
N CYS A 51 9.17 2.58 2.97
CA CYS A 51 9.30 1.35 2.20
C CYS A 51 10.51 0.49 2.60
N ILE A 52 11.41 1.00 3.45
CA ILE A 52 12.64 0.31 3.88
C ILE A 52 12.39 -1.05 4.57
N LEU A 53 11.19 -1.27 5.13
CA LEU A 53 10.83 -2.55 5.76
C LEU A 53 10.92 -3.74 4.81
N TRP A 54 10.77 -3.50 3.51
CA TRP A 54 10.79 -4.55 2.49
C TRP A 54 12.14 -4.68 1.78
N LYS A 55 13.21 -4.01 2.24
CA LYS A 55 14.49 -3.92 1.52
C LYS A 55 15.11 -5.29 1.17
N ASP A 56 14.89 -6.29 2.01
CA ASP A 56 15.50 -7.62 1.85
C ASP A 56 14.65 -8.52 0.94
N ASN A 57 13.35 -8.19 0.78
CA ASN A 57 12.42 -8.92 -0.06
C ASN A 57 11.18 -8.05 -0.39
N ALA A 58 11.17 -7.41 -1.56
CA ALA A 58 10.12 -6.50 -2.00
C ALA A 58 9.55 -6.86 -3.38
N CYS A 59 8.30 -6.47 -3.60
CA CYS A 59 7.62 -6.44 -4.89
C CYS A 59 7.72 -5.10 -5.63
N CYS A 60 8.17 -4.04 -4.96
CA CYS A 60 8.39 -2.74 -5.57
C CYS A 60 9.84 -2.60 -6.06
N THR A 61 10.11 -1.59 -6.88
CA THR A 61 11.48 -1.17 -7.22
C THR A 61 11.93 -0.02 -6.31
N ALA A 62 13.24 0.27 -6.27
CA ALA A 62 13.74 1.49 -5.63
C ALA A 62 13.04 2.77 -6.12
N ASN A 63 12.73 2.88 -7.42
CA ASN A 63 12.04 4.04 -7.99
C ASN A 63 10.61 4.15 -7.46
N THR A 64 9.86 3.05 -7.51
CA THR A 64 8.50 2.95 -6.92
C THR A 64 8.50 3.40 -5.45
N SER A 65 9.50 2.95 -4.69
CA SER A 65 9.61 3.29 -3.27
C SER A 65 9.90 4.76 -3.00
N MET A 66 10.69 5.41 -3.85
CA MET A 66 10.97 6.85 -3.75
C MET A 66 9.71 7.67 -4.02
N GLU A 67 8.93 7.24 -4.99
CA GLU A 67 7.75 7.95 -5.50
C GLU A 67 6.53 7.75 -4.60
N ALA A 68 6.50 6.68 -3.82
CA ALA A 68 5.53 6.52 -2.74
C ALA A 68 5.64 7.62 -1.67
N HIS A 69 6.78 8.34 -1.61
CA HIS A 69 6.99 9.43 -0.65
C HIS A 69 6.82 10.83 -1.27
N GLN A 70 6.51 10.92 -2.56
CA GLN A 70 6.31 12.19 -3.26
C GLN A 70 4.82 12.49 -3.47
N ASP A 71 4.47 13.77 -3.40
CA ASP A 71 3.12 14.23 -3.75
C ASP A 71 2.93 14.19 -5.26
N GLN A 72 1.74 13.76 -5.70
CA GLN A 72 1.39 13.68 -7.12
C GLN A 72 2.44 12.93 -7.96
N SER A 73 3.04 11.90 -7.35
CA SER A 73 4.05 11.08 -7.99
C SER A 73 3.50 10.31 -9.18
N TYR A 74 4.37 9.80 -10.07
CA TYR A 74 3.90 9.11 -11.27
C TYR A 74 3.10 7.83 -10.96
N LEU A 75 3.19 7.31 -9.72
CA LEU A 75 2.51 6.08 -9.33
C LEU A 75 1.02 6.16 -9.67
N TYR A 76 0.38 7.23 -9.18
CA TYR A 76 -1.05 7.46 -9.30
C TYR A 76 -1.43 8.91 -9.61
N ASN A 77 -0.45 9.83 -9.67
CA ASN A 77 -0.67 11.28 -9.79
C ASN A 77 -1.69 11.80 -8.76
N PHE A 78 -1.66 11.22 -7.56
CA PHE A 78 -2.67 11.47 -6.54
C PHE A 78 -2.29 12.70 -5.70
N ASN A 79 -3.25 13.62 -5.54
CA ASN A 79 -3.08 14.79 -4.70
C ASN A 79 -3.60 14.51 -3.29
N TRP A 80 -2.69 14.37 -2.31
CA TRP A 80 -3.07 14.23 -0.90
C TRP A 80 -3.73 15.51 -0.36
N ASP A 81 -3.42 16.68 -0.93
CA ASP A 81 -3.90 17.99 -0.49
C ASP A 81 -5.17 18.46 -1.23
N HIS A 82 -6.00 17.53 -1.71
CA HIS A 82 -7.19 17.82 -2.53
C HIS A 82 -8.29 18.62 -1.82
N CYS A 83 -8.17 18.85 -0.51
CA CYS A 83 -9.08 19.70 0.30
C CYS A 83 -8.31 20.68 1.20
N GLY A 84 -7.05 20.98 0.86
CA GLY A 84 -6.12 21.71 1.71
C GLY A 84 -4.98 20.82 2.18
N ALA A 85 -3.97 21.42 2.81
CA ALA A 85 -2.76 20.72 3.22
C ALA A 85 -3.05 19.59 4.22
N MET A 86 -2.66 18.36 3.88
CA MET A 86 -2.79 17.20 4.75
C MET A 86 -1.75 17.25 5.88
N PRO A 87 -2.15 17.05 7.15
CA PRO A 87 -1.21 16.94 8.26
C PRO A 87 -0.16 15.83 8.04
N GLU A 88 1.10 16.10 8.37
CA GLU A 88 2.21 15.13 8.17
C GLU A 88 1.95 13.78 8.87
N LYS A 89 1.35 13.82 10.07
CA LYS A 89 0.94 12.62 10.83
C LYS A 89 -0.11 11.77 10.10
N CYS A 90 -0.97 12.38 9.29
CA CYS A 90 -1.96 11.67 8.47
C CYS A 90 -1.30 11.14 7.19
N LYS A 91 -0.53 11.99 6.51
CA LYS A 91 0.17 11.67 5.26
C LYS A 91 1.11 10.46 5.39
N ARG A 92 1.78 10.30 6.53
CA ARG A 92 2.67 9.16 6.78
C ARG A 92 1.97 7.80 6.64
N HIS A 93 0.68 7.72 6.99
CA HIS A 93 -0.10 6.49 6.90
C HIS A 93 -0.42 6.15 5.45
N PHE A 94 -0.74 7.15 4.63
CA PHE A 94 -0.91 6.94 3.19
C PHE A 94 0.40 6.51 2.49
N ILE A 95 1.54 7.00 2.95
CA ILE A 95 2.86 6.52 2.48
C ILE A 95 3.08 5.06 2.90
N GLN A 96 2.76 4.69 4.15
CA GLN A 96 2.88 3.33 4.65
C GLN A 96 1.96 2.35 3.90
N ASP A 97 0.71 2.74 3.69
CA ASP A 97 -0.26 2.00 2.88
C ASP A 97 0.25 1.78 1.45
N THR A 98 0.75 2.84 0.81
CA THR A 98 1.36 2.75 -0.53
C THR A 98 2.56 1.78 -0.52
N CYS A 99 3.45 1.86 0.46
CA CYS A 99 4.58 0.94 0.56
C CYS A 99 4.13 -0.51 0.81
N LEU A 100 3.11 -0.74 1.64
CA LEU A 100 2.54 -2.08 1.87
C LEU A 100 1.98 -2.64 0.56
N TYR A 101 1.17 -1.85 -0.14
CA TYR A 101 0.56 -2.23 -1.41
C TYR A 101 1.61 -2.53 -2.48
N GLU A 102 2.59 -1.65 -2.67
CA GLU A 102 3.58 -1.78 -3.74
C GLU A 102 4.67 -2.81 -3.42
N CYS A 103 5.09 -2.94 -2.15
CA CYS A 103 6.30 -3.67 -1.80
C CYS A 103 6.07 -5.03 -1.14
N SER A 104 4.91 -5.30 -0.53
CA SER A 104 4.74 -6.52 0.25
C SER A 104 4.65 -7.79 -0.61
N PRO A 105 5.52 -8.80 -0.41
CA PRO A 105 5.40 -10.11 -1.05
C PRO A 105 4.46 -11.06 -0.28
N ASN A 106 3.81 -10.57 0.77
CA ASN A 106 3.03 -11.39 1.71
C ASN A 106 1.52 -11.20 1.56
N LEU A 107 1.07 -10.50 0.52
CA LEU A 107 -0.35 -10.23 0.30
C LEU A 107 -1.07 -11.28 -0.56
N GLY A 108 -0.36 -12.31 -1.00
CA GLY A 108 -0.88 -13.34 -1.90
C GLY A 108 -2.23 -13.96 -1.53
N PRO A 109 -2.52 -14.28 -0.25
CA PRO A 109 -3.83 -14.82 0.14
C PRO A 109 -5.03 -13.89 -0.10
N TRP A 110 -4.78 -12.60 -0.35
CA TRP A 110 -5.80 -11.56 -0.56
C TRP A 110 -5.80 -11.00 -1.98
N ILE A 111 -4.98 -11.55 -2.88
CA ILE A 111 -4.98 -11.18 -4.29
C ILE A 111 -6.26 -11.72 -4.94
N ASP A 112 -6.94 -10.84 -5.66
CA ASP A 112 -8.13 -11.13 -6.45
C ASP A 112 -7.98 -10.52 -7.85
N GLN A 113 -8.65 -11.13 -8.83
CA GLN A 113 -8.63 -10.64 -10.21
C GLN A 113 -9.33 -9.27 -10.30
N ALA A 114 -8.74 -8.37 -11.06
CA ALA A 114 -9.26 -7.05 -11.35
C ALA A 114 -9.49 -6.91 -12.85
N ASP A 115 -10.72 -6.63 -13.26
CA ASP A 115 -11.05 -6.40 -14.66
C ASP A 115 -11.00 -4.90 -14.96
N ASN A 116 -9.79 -4.34 -15.11
CA ASN A 116 -9.61 -2.97 -15.58
C ASN A 116 -8.32 -2.78 -16.40
N SER A 117 -8.24 -1.66 -17.12
CA SER A 117 -7.19 -1.39 -18.10
C SER A 117 -5.78 -1.19 -17.53
N TRP A 118 -5.61 -1.04 -16.21
CA TRP A 118 -4.33 -0.65 -15.61
C TRP A 118 -3.80 -1.62 -14.55
N ARG A 119 -4.59 -2.61 -14.11
CA ARG A 119 -4.15 -3.71 -13.25
C ARG A 119 -4.97 -4.96 -13.57
N LYS A 120 -4.31 -6.11 -13.58
CA LYS A 120 -5.00 -7.42 -13.71
C LYS A 120 -5.35 -8.01 -12.36
N GLU A 121 -4.63 -7.61 -11.32
CA GLU A 121 -4.84 -8.09 -9.96
C GLU A 121 -4.94 -6.93 -8.97
N ARG A 122 -5.62 -7.16 -7.85
CA ARG A 122 -5.73 -6.23 -6.71
C ARG A 122 -5.82 -7.01 -5.41
N ILE A 123 -5.63 -6.33 -4.28
CA ILE A 123 -5.89 -6.92 -2.96
C ILE A 123 -7.31 -6.61 -2.48
N LEU A 124 -7.94 -7.57 -1.81
CA LEU A 124 -9.25 -7.44 -1.17
C LEU A 124 -9.26 -8.05 0.23
N HIS A 125 -9.96 -7.38 1.16
CA HIS A 125 -10.18 -7.90 2.52
C HIS A 125 -8.89 -8.26 3.27
N VAL A 126 -7.81 -7.51 3.03
CA VAL A 126 -6.58 -7.64 3.82
C VAL A 126 -6.90 -7.35 5.29
N PRO A 127 -6.58 -8.27 6.22
CA PRO A 127 -6.87 -8.13 7.63
C PRO A 127 -5.84 -7.19 8.26
N LEU A 128 -5.99 -5.89 8.01
CA LEU A 128 -5.18 -4.88 8.69
C LEU A 128 -5.37 -5.04 10.20
N CYS A 129 -4.27 -4.98 10.95
CA CYS A 129 -4.34 -4.98 12.41
C CYS A 129 -5.19 -3.80 12.89
N ARG A 130 -5.94 -4.03 13.97
CA ARG A 130 -6.85 -3.02 14.51
C ARG A 130 -6.09 -1.74 14.88
N GLU A 131 -4.94 -1.89 15.52
CA GLU A 131 -4.14 -0.78 16.03
C GLU A 131 -3.60 0.10 14.89
N ASP A 132 -3.21 -0.49 13.75
CA ASP A 132 -2.79 0.27 12.56
C ASP A 132 -3.95 1.07 11.96
N CYS A 133 -5.15 0.49 11.90
CA CYS A 133 -6.36 1.15 11.42
C CYS A 133 -6.81 2.31 12.34
N GLU A 134 -6.88 2.07 13.65
CA GLU A 134 -7.29 3.06 14.65
C GLU A 134 -6.29 4.23 14.69
N GLN A 135 -4.99 3.96 14.69
CA GLN A 135 -3.97 5.01 14.72
C GLN A 135 -3.98 5.86 13.45
N TRP A 136 -4.20 5.25 12.29
CA TRP A 136 -4.39 5.99 11.03
C TRP A 136 -5.57 6.94 11.13
N TRP A 137 -6.73 6.43 11.59
CA TRP A 137 -7.93 7.24 11.74
C TRP A 137 -7.71 8.44 12.68
N GLU A 138 -7.09 8.22 13.85
CA GLU A 138 -6.81 9.27 14.84
C GLU A 138 -5.85 10.35 14.30
N ASP A 139 -4.78 9.94 13.61
CA ASP A 139 -3.81 10.90 13.07
C ASP A 139 -4.39 11.73 11.93
N CYS A 140 -5.44 11.25 11.27
CA CYS A 140 -6.17 11.96 10.23
C CYS A 140 -7.39 12.75 10.73
N GLN A 141 -7.67 12.81 12.03
CA GLN A 141 -8.85 13.51 12.57
C GLN A 141 -8.92 15.01 12.18
N ASP A 142 -7.76 15.64 12.00
CA ASP A 142 -7.62 17.06 11.64
C ASP A 142 -7.47 17.27 10.12
N ALA A 143 -7.48 16.19 9.34
CA ALA A 143 -7.43 16.24 7.88
C ALA A 143 -8.84 16.38 7.28
N VAL A 144 -8.93 16.94 6.08
CA VAL A 144 -10.20 17.14 5.38
C VAL A 144 -10.18 16.39 4.06
N THR A 145 -11.32 15.80 3.70
CA THR A 145 -11.53 15.21 2.38
C THR A 145 -12.95 15.47 1.89
N CYS A 146 -13.13 15.50 0.56
CA CYS A 146 -14.42 15.67 -0.10
C CYS A 146 -15.00 14.34 -0.63
N LYS A 147 -14.35 13.21 -0.37
CA LYS A 147 -14.79 11.89 -0.87
C LYS A 147 -14.58 10.79 0.18
N VAL A 148 -15.51 9.85 0.23
CA VAL A 148 -15.38 8.61 1.03
C VAL A 148 -14.76 7.45 0.25
N ASN A 149 -14.71 7.55 -1.09
CA ASN A 149 -14.06 6.58 -1.97
C ASN A 149 -13.04 7.31 -2.83
N TRP A 150 -11.76 7.03 -2.58
CA TRP A 150 -10.63 7.67 -3.26
C TRP A 150 -10.15 6.88 -4.49
N HIS A 151 -10.74 5.74 -4.82
CA HIS A 151 -10.38 4.97 -6.02
C HIS A 151 -11.05 5.46 -7.30
N LYS A 152 -12.18 6.18 -7.22
CA LYS A 152 -12.98 6.58 -8.41
C LYS A 152 -13.66 7.94 -8.22
N GLY A 153 -13.99 8.58 -9.34
CA GLY A 153 -14.81 9.79 -9.39
C GLY A 153 -14.08 11.07 -8.98
N TRP A 154 -12.77 11.13 -9.23
CA TRP A 154 -12.00 12.37 -9.21
C TRP A 154 -12.21 13.14 -10.53
N ASN A 155 -12.01 14.46 -10.48
CA ASN A 155 -12.04 15.35 -11.65
C ASN A 155 -10.64 15.53 -12.21
#